data_AF-A0A2T1FAH4-F1
#
_entry.id   AF-A0A2T1FAH4-F1
#
_cell.length_a   1.000
_cell.length_b   1.000
_cell.length_c   1.000
_cell.angle_alpha   90.00
_cell.angle_beta   90.00
_cell.angle_gamma   90.00
#
_symmetry.space_group_name_H-M   'P 1'
#
loop_
_entity.id
_entity.type
_entity.pdbx_description
1 polymer ?
#
loop_
_entity_poly.entity_id
_entity_poly.type
_entity_poly.pdbx_seq_one_letter_code
_entity_poly.pdbx_strand_id
1 'polypeptide(L)'
;MTNAATTKNQYAMQDPIEQYPQPEFEKQPQSEPGLAQEMTPKPDHGEDSYQGFGRLAGRKALITGADSGIGRATAIAFAREGADIVLNYLESEEKDAREVVELIEAAGRKAVTLPGDISEESFCKTLVEQGHKALGGLDILVNVAGKQQAVENIEDLTTEQFDQTFKTNVYALFWICKAALPLMPPGATIINTSSIQAYQPSPNLLDYASTKSTIVAFTKSLAKQVAAKGIRANVVAPGPVWTPLQTSGGQPMEKIPKMGSQVPMGRPGQPAELAPIYVLLASQESSYVTGEVYGVTGGNPLP
;
A
#
# COMPACT_ATOMS: atom_id res chain seq x y z
N MET A 1 28.02 10.81 10.31
CA MET A 1 27.95 9.42 10.81
C MET A 1 27.28 9.42 12.17
N THR A 2 25.96 9.46 12.19
CA THR A 2 25.16 9.07 13.35
C THR A 2 24.52 7.75 12.96
N ASN A 3 24.97 6.66 13.59
CA ASN A 3 24.32 5.37 13.50
C ASN A 3 22.92 5.54 14.09
N ALA A 4 21.91 5.77 13.25
CA ALA A 4 20.52 5.59 13.65
C ALA A 4 20.40 4.15 14.12
N ALA A 5 20.12 3.96 15.41
CA ALA A 5 19.92 2.66 15.99
C ALA A 5 18.78 1.99 15.23
N THR A 6 19.06 0.91 14.50
CA THR A 6 18.04 0.04 13.93
C THR A 6 17.13 -0.42 15.07
N THR A 7 15.92 0.16 15.12
CA THR A 7 14.97 -0.11 16.18
C THR A 7 14.47 -1.54 16.06
N LYS A 8 14.95 -2.42 16.96
CA LYS A 8 14.52 -3.82 17.04
C LYS A 8 13.06 -4.00 17.48
N ASN A 9 12.37 -2.92 17.87
CA ASN A 9 11.00 -2.98 18.36
C ASN A 9 10.31 -1.62 18.15
N GLN A 10 9.29 -1.56 17.27
CA GLN A 10 8.52 -0.34 17.00
C GLN A 10 7.51 0.05 18.09
N TYR A 11 7.31 -0.79 19.11
CA TYR A 11 6.39 -0.57 20.23
C TYR A 11 7.06 0.06 21.45
N ALA A 12 8.40 0.20 21.45
CA ALA A 12 9.11 0.90 22.50
C ALA A 12 8.88 2.42 22.40
N MET A 13 8.72 3.09 23.54
CA MET A 13 8.61 4.56 23.57
C MET A 13 9.91 5.19 23.10
N GLN A 14 9.83 5.99 22.04
CA GLN A 14 10.95 6.71 21.44
C GLN A 14 10.48 7.95 20.71
N ASP A 15 11.41 8.84 20.35
CA ASP A 15 11.10 10.04 19.57
C ASP A 15 10.80 9.65 18.11
N PRO A 16 9.57 9.87 17.61
CA PRO A 16 9.22 9.52 16.24
C PRO A 16 9.97 10.36 15.19
N ILE A 17 10.55 11.52 15.54
CA ILE A 17 11.31 12.35 14.59
C ILE A 17 12.63 11.66 14.22
N GLU A 18 13.28 11.01 15.18
CA GLU A 18 14.60 10.38 15.03
C GLU A 18 14.53 8.86 14.78
N GLN A 19 13.33 8.28 14.78
CA GLN A 19 13.14 6.83 14.70
C GLN A 19 13.58 6.20 13.38
N TYR A 20 13.56 6.95 12.28
CA TYR A 20 13.88 6.47 10.93
C TYR A 20 14.81 7.44 10.20
N PRO A 21 15.45 7.01 9.08
CA PRO A 21 16.35 7.87 8.32
C PRO A 21 15.74 9.21 7.94
N GLN A 22 16.50 10.28 8.13
CA GLN A 22 16.16 11.64 7.74
C GLN A 22 16.92 12.04 6.45
N PRO A 23 16.40 12.99 5.66
CA PRO A 23 17.15 13.65 4.60
C PRO A 23 18.53 14.17 5.07
N GLU A 24 19.55 14.31 4.22
CA GLU A 24 19.52 14.24 2.75
C GLU A 24 19.74 12.82 2.18
N PHE A 25 18.86 12.39 1.27
CA PHE A 25 18.99 11.11 0.55
C PHE A 25 19.81 11.27 -0.74
N GLU A 26 20.35 10.16 -1.25
CA GLU A 26 21.03 10.16 -2.55
C GLU A 26 20.02 10.14 -3.70
N LYS A 27 20.35 10.82 -4.82
CA LYS A 27 19.61 10.64 -6.08
C LYS A 27 19.86 9.22 -6.59
N GLN A 28 18.78 8.49 -6.88
CA GLN A 28 18.82 7.06 -7.18
C GLN A 28 17.74 6.68 -8.21
N PRO A 29 17.88 7.09 -9.48
CA PRO A 29 16.87 6.80 -10.49
C PRO A 29 16.72 5.31 -10.74
N GLN A 30 15.47 4.86 -10.85
CA GLN A 30 15.12 3.52 -11.29
C GLN A 30 14.06 3.59 -12.42
N SER A 31 13.98 2.54 -13.24
CA SER A 31 12.84 2.37 -14.14
C SER A 31 11.61 1.90 -13.36
N GLU A 32 10.40 2.31 -13.77
CA GLU A 32 9.14 1.79 -13.21
C GLU A 32 9.05 0.27 -13.40
N PRO A 33 8.58 -0.49 -12.39
CA PRO A 33 8.05 -0.04 -11.09
C PRO A 33 9.09 0.23 -9.99
N GLY A 34 10.35 -0.10 -10.24
CA GLY A 34 11.46 -0.02 -9.28
C GLY A 34 11.52 -1.23 -8.35
N LEU A 35 12.61 -1.33 -7.59
CA LEU A 35 12.86 -2.38 -6.61
C LEU A 35 13.31 -1.75 -5.29
N ALA A 36 12.68 -2.15 -4.19
CA ALA A 36 13.01 -1.71 -2.84
C ALA A 36 14.41 -2.16 -2.44
N GLN A 37 14.85 -3.33 -2.89
CA GLN A 37 16.21 -3.82 -2.65
C GLN A 37 17.30 -2.95 -3.28
N GLU A 38 16.98 -2.16 -4.30
CA GLU A 38 17.93 -1.29 -5.02
C GLU A 38 17.92 0.15 -4.50
N MET A 39 17.07 0.46 -3.53
CA MET A 39 17.04 1.77 -2.88
C MET A 39 18.13 1.91 -1.82
N THR A 40 18.60 3.14 -1.63
CA THR A 40 19.60 3.54 -0.63
C THR A 40 19.11 4.79 0.14
N PRO A 41 18.76 4.68 1.44
CA PRO A 41 18.69 3.45 2.21
C PRO A 41 17.54 2.54 1.71
N LYS A 42 17.63 1.25 2.02
CA LYS A 42 16.50 0.33 1.82
C LYS A 42 15.32 0.78 2.69
N PRO A 43 14.07 0.76 2.18
CA PRO A 43 12.91 1.02 3.00
C PRO A 43 12.77 0.00 4.12
N ASP A 44 12.32 0.45 5.29
CA ASP A 44 11.94 -0.44 6.39
C ASP A 44 10.46 -0.80 6.26
N HIS A 45 10.16 -2.08 6.06
CA HIS A 45 8.80 -2.60 5.94
C HIS A 45 8.33 -3.30 7.22
N GLY A 46 9.11 -3.26 8.28
CA GLY A 46 8.85 -3.91 9.55
C GLY A 46 9.40 -5.33 9.64
N GLU A 47 10.32 -5.71 8.74
CA GLU A 47 10.95 -7.03 8.71
C GLU A 47 11.52 -7.43 10.08
N ASP A 48 12.13 -6.51 10.81
CA ASP A 48 12.69 -6.80 12.14
C ASP A 48 11.85 -6.24 13.29
N SER A 49 10.98 -5.26 13.03
CA SER A 49 10.36 -4.44 14.07
C SER A 49 8.89 -4.75 14.34
N TYR A 50 8.14 -5.28 13.36
CA TYR A 50 6.70 -5.57 13.54
C TYR A 50 6.48 -6.85 14.37
N GLN A 51 5.68 -6.79 15.43
CA GLN A 51 5.34 -7.95 16.25
C GLN A 51 3.84 -8.22 16.18
N GLY A 52 3.45 -9.43 15.81
CA GLY A 52 2.05 -9.83 15.77
C GLY A 52 1.50 -10.22 17.14
N PHE A 53 0.19 -10.03 17.31
CA PHE A 53 -0.56 -10.34 18.53
C PHE A 53 -1.77 -11.27 18.26
N GLY A 54 -1.82 -11.89 17.07
CA GLY A 54 -2.88 -12.82 16.68
C GLY A 54 -4.20 -12.14 16.27
N ARG A 55 -4.17 -10.85 15.90
CA ARG A 55 -5.37 -10.04 15.60
C ARG A 55 -6.07 -10.46 14.31
N LEU A 56 -5.39 -11.21 13.44
CA LEU A 56 -5.89 -11.68 12.15
C LEU A 56 -5.77 -13.21 12.01
N ALA A 57 -5.78 -13.93 13.14
CA ALA A 57 -5.62 -15.39 13.15
C ALA A 57 -6.63 -16.08 12.22
N GLY A 58 -6.11 -16.83 11.24
CA GLY A 58 -6.91 -17.60 10.28
C GLY A 58 -7.58 -16.79 9.16
N ARG A 59 -7.29 -15.48 9.06
CA ARG A 59 -7.80 -14.62 7.99
C ARG A 59 -7.12 -14.93 6.65
N LYS A 60 -7.77 -14.54 5.55
CA LYS A 60 -7.32 -14.80 4.18
C LYS A 60 -7.30 -13.52 3.39
N ALA A 61 -6.09 -13.01 3.12
CA ALA A 61 -5.87 -11.71 2.52
C ALA A 61 -5.39 -11.80 1.08
N LEU A 62 -5.91 -10.94 0.20
CA LEU A 62 -5.32 -10.63 -1.09
C LEU A 62 -4.81 -9.19 -1.06
N ILE A 63 -3.53 -8.99 -1.40
CA ILE A 63 -2.86 -7.71 -1.37
C ILE A 63 -2.22 -7.46 -2.75
N THR A 64 -2.60 -6.38 -3.42
CA THR A 64 -1.96 -5.94 -4.67
C THR A 64 -0.77 -5.02 -4.38
N GLY A 65 0.30 -5.11 -5.19
CA GLY A 65 1.55 -4.37 -4.96
C GLY A 65 2.21 -4.77 -3.64
N ALA A 66 2.17 -6.08 -3.33
CA ALA A 66 2.60 -6.63 -2.05
C ALA A 66 4.10 -6.97 -2.00
N ASP A 67 4.79 -6.87 -3.13
CA ASP A 67 6.23 -7.11 -3.30
C ASP A 67 7.08 -6.07 -2.55
N SER A 68 6.65 -4.81 -2.50
CA SER A 68 7.44 -3.69 -2.00
C SER A 68 6.60 -2.65 -1.26
N GLY A 69 7.27 -1.69 -0.60
CA GLY A 69 6.63 -0.53 0.01
C GLY A 69 5.51 -0.86 0.99
N ILE A 70 4.43 -0.09 0.94
CA ILE A 70 3.31 -0.20 1.90
C ILE A 70 2.62 -1.57 1.81
N GLY A 71 2.55 -2.16 0.63
CA GLY A 71 1.94 -3.48 0.43
C GLY A 71 2.76 -4.58 1.09
N ARG A 72 4.09 -4.53 0.94
CA ARG A 72 5.03 -5.42 1.66
C ARG A 72 4.89 -5.30 3.17
N ALA A 73 4.88 -4.08 3.71
CA ALA A 73 4.73 -3.88 5.14
C ALA A 73 3.38 -4.42 5.66
N THR A 74 2.32 -4.25 4.87
CA THR A 74 0.99 -4.81 5.16
C THR A 74 1.01 -6.34 5.14
N ALA A 75 1.64 -6.96 4.15
CA ALA A 75 1.74 -8.41 4.04
C ALA A 75 2.52 -9.03 5.21
N ILE A 76 3.65 -8.44 5.59
CA ILE A 76 4.45 -8.86 6.76
C ILE A 76 3.61 -8.80 8.03
N ALA A 77 2.95 -7.66 8.28
CA ALA A 77 2.12 -7.48 9.45
C ALA A 77 0.93 -8.44 9.49
N PHE A 78 0.25 -8.64 8.36
CA PHE A 78 -0.90 -9.53 8.29
C PHE A 78 -0.50 -10.99 8.56
N ALA A 79 0.63 -11.44 8.01
CA ALA A 79 1.15 -12.77 8.28
C ALA A 79 1.52 -12.95 9.76
N ARG A 80 2.21 -11.97 10.36
CA ARG A 80 2.54 -12.00 11.80
C ARG A 80 1.32 -11.97 12.70
N GLU A 81 0.24 -11.32 12.27
CA GLU A 81 -1.05 -11.32 12.96
C GLU A 81 -1.88 -12.59 12.72
N GLY A 82 -1.40 -13.50 11.85
CA GLY A 82 -1.93 -14.85 11.67
C GLY A 82 -2.74 -15.10 10.40
N ALA A 83 -2.66 -14.20 9.41
CA ALA A 83 -3.38 -14.33 8.14
C ALA A 83 -2.55 -15.08 7.07
N ASP A 84 -3.22 -15.83 6.20
CA ASP A 84 -2.64 -16.34 4.95
C ASP A 84 -2.79 -15.30 3.84
N ILE A 85 -1.79 -15.19 2.96
CA ILE A 85 -1.62 -14.06 2.06
C ILE A 85 -1.51 -14.51 0.61
N VAL A 86 -2.28 -13.87 -0.27
CA VAL A 86 -2.08 -13.81 -1.72
C VAL A 86 -1.40 -12.49 -2.04
N LEU A 87 -0.26 -12.56 -2.72
CA LEU A 87 0.55 -11.43 -3.16
C LEU A 87 0.39 -11.26 -4.67
N ASN A 88 -0.07 -10.09 -5.09
CA ASN A 88 0.01 -9.66 -6.48
C ASN A 88 1.06 -8.54 -6.63
N TYR A 89 1.77 -8.57 -7.75
CA TYR A 89 2.87 -7.69 -8.14
C TYR A 89 3.15 -7.87 -9.64
N LEU A 90 3.99 -7.05 -10.27
CA LEU A 90 4.42 -7.25 -11.65
C LEU A 90 5.57 -8.26 -11.72
N GLU A 91 5.67 -9.04 -12.79
CA GLU A 91 6.72 -10.08 -12.92
C GLU A 91 8.16 -9.52 -12.75
N SER A 92 8.40 -8.27 -13.13
CA SER A 92 9.68 -7.59 -12.94
C SER A 92 10.08 -7.40 -11.47
N GLU A 93 9.12 -7.47 -10.54
CA GLU A 93 9.29 -7.27 -9.09
C GLU A 93 9.47 -8.60 -8.33
N GLU A 94 9.55 -9.73 -9.04
CA GLU A 94 9.68 -11.08 -8.47
C GLU A 94 10.80 -11.21 -7.43
N LYS A 95 11.88 -10.44 -7.60
CA LYS A 95 13.01 -10.42 -6.66
C LYS A 95 12.62 -9.88 -5.29
N ASP A 96 11.83 -8.81 -5.24
CA ASP A 96 11.31 -8.22 -4.01
C ASP A 96 10.23 -9.12 -3.40
N ALA A 97 9.31 -9.64 -4.24
CA ALA A 97 8.22 -10.51 -3.81
C ALA A 97 8.71 -11.78 -3.10
N ARG A 98 9.83 -12.37 -3.54
CA ARG A 98 10.42 -13.56 -2.88
C ARG A 98 10.82 -13.32 -1.43
N GLU A 99 11.38 -12.15 -1.11
CA GLU A 99 11.69 -11.82 0.29
C GLU A 99 10.41 -11.75 1.12
N VAL A 100 9.32 -11.24 0.56
CA VAL A 100 8.03 -11.18 1.26
C VAL A 100 7.46 -12.58 1.50
N VAL A 101 7.56 -13.48 0.52
CA VAL A 101 7.18 -14.89 0.67
C VAL A 101 7.94 -15.55 1.82
N GLU A 102 9.26 -15.39 1.88
CA GLU A 102 10.10 -15.94 2.95
C GLU A 102 9.67 -15.42 4.33
N LEU A 103 9.35 -14.12 4.44
CA LEU A 103 8.89 -13.52 5.69
C LEU A 103 7.50 -14.03 6.13
N ILE A 104 6.59 -14.26 5.19
CA ILE A 104 5.26 -14.81 5.47
C ILE A 104 5.36 -16.27 5.92
N GLU A 105 6.17 -17.08 5.23
CA GLU A 105 6.39 -18.48 5.57
C GLU A 105 7.13 -18.62 6.91
N ALA A 106 8.08 -17.73 7.22
CA ALA A 106 8.73 -17.66 8.53
C ALA A 106 7.77 -17.31 9.67
N ALA A 107 6.66 -16.61 9.39
CA ALA A 107 5.57 -16.38 10.33
C ALA A 107 4.61 -17.60 10.45
N GLY A 108 4.90 -18.71 9.78
CA GLY A 108 4.10 -19.94 9.79
C GLY A 108 2.80 -19.82 9.00
N ARG A 109 2.73 -18.87 8.06
CA ARG A 109 1.54 -18.61 7.24
C ARG A 109 1.76 -19.02 5.80
N LYS A 110 0.65 -19.23 5.08
CA LYS A 110 0.70 -19.56 3.66
C LYS A 110 0.88 -18.29 2.83
N ALA A 111 1.89 -18.29 1.96
CA ALA A 111 2.07 -17.30 0.90
C ALA A 111 1.65 -17.89 -0.45
N VAL A 112 0.94 -17.12 -1.27
CA VAL A 112 0.59 -17.47 -2.65
C VAL A 112 0.94 -16.30 -3.54
N THR A 113 1.82 -16.49 -4.52
CA THR A 113 2.17 -15.45 -5.48
C THR A 113 1.32 -15.56 -6.74
N LEU A 114 0.75 -14.42 -7.18
CA LEU A 114 -0.01 -14.28 -8.41
C LEU A 114 0.48 -13.02 -9.15
N PRO A 115 1.67 -13.07 -9.77
CA PRO A 115 2.18 -11.94 -10.53
C PRO A 115 1.34 -11.68 -11.78
N GLY A 116 1.20 -10.42 -12.15
CA GLY A 116 0.55 -9.98 -13.38
C GLY A 116 -0.02 -8.57 -13.29
N ASP A 117 -0.35 -8.02 -14.46
CA ASP A 117 -0.75 -6.62 -14.61
C ASP A 117 -2.25 -6.43 -14.34
N ILE A 118 -2.56 -5.65 -13.30
CA ILE A 118 -3.92 -5.31 -12.90
C ILE A 118 -4.57 -4.24 -13.79
N SER A 119 -3.84 -3.66 -14.74
CA SER A 119 -4.42 -2.79 -15.77
C SER A 119 -5.29 -3.58 -16.78
N GLU A 120 -5.24 -4.91 -16.72
CA GLU A 120 -6.03 -5.84 -17.53
C GLU A 120 -7.23 -6.43 -16.74
N GLU A 121 -8.46 -6.18 -17.20
CA GLU A 121 -9.69 -6.65 -16.52
C GLU A 121 -9.74 -8.17 -16.36
N SER A 122 -9.33 -8.90 -17.40
CA SER A 122 -9.34 -10.37 -17.42
C SER A 122 -8.39 -10.96 -16.37
N PHE A 123 -7.22 -10.32 -16.19
CA PHE A 123 -6.28 -10.67 -15.14
C PHE A 123 -6.84 -10.37 -13.76
N CYS A 124 -7.43 -9.18 -13.53
CA CYS A 124 -8.04 -8.82 -12.24
C CYS A 124 -9.07 -9.86 -11.77
N LYS A 125 -9.91 -10.35 -12.68
CA LYS A 125 -10.87 -11.42 -12.38
C LYS A 125 -10.15 -12.72 -11.99
N THR A 126 -9.17 -13.12 -12.79
CA THR A 126 -8.38 -14.35 -12.57
C THR A 126 -7.61 -14.31 -11.25
N LEU A 127 -7.01 -13.17 -10.92
CA LEU A 127 -6.29 -12.91 -9.68
C LEU A 127 -7.18 -13.21 -8.46
N VAL A 128 -8.39 -12.67 -8.43
CA VAL A 128 -9.33 -12.88 -7.32
C VAL A 128 -9.79 -14.34 -7.24
N GLU A 129 -10.17 -14.94 -8.37
CA GLU A 129 -10.66 -16.32 -8.41
C GLU A 129 -9.58 -17.33 -7.96
N GLN A 130 -8.35 -17.16 -8.47
CA GLN A 130 -7.22 -18.01 -8.09
C GLN A 130 -6.81 -17.76 -6.64
N GLY A 131 -6.76 -16.50 -6.19
CA GLY A 131 -6.43 -16.16 -4.80
C GLY A 131 -7.42 -16.77 -3.81
N HIS A 132 -8.72 -16.60 -4.06
CA HIS A 132 -9.78 -17.20 -3.24
C HIS A 132 -9.66 -18.73 -3.18
N LYS A 133 -9.45 -19.38 -4.33
CA LYS A 133 -9.28 -20.84 -4.39
C LYS A 133 -8.02 -21.31 -3.64
N ALA A 134 -6.90 -20.61 -3.81
CA ALA A 134 -5.62 -20.99 -3.24
C ALA A 134 -5.63 -20.91 -1.71
N LEU A 135 -6.31 -19.92 -1.12
CA LEU A 135 -6.46 -19.80 0.34
C LEU A 135 -7.68 -20.55 0.88
N GLY A 136 -8.56 -21.07 0.02
CA GLY A 136 -9.83 -21.67 0.43
C GLY A 136 -10.79 -20.66 1.06
N GLY A 137 -10.78 -19.42 0.58
CA GLY A 137 -11.58 -18.29 1.07
C GLY A 137 -10.90 -16.94 0.80
N LEU A 138 -11.66 -15.86 0.94
CA LEU A 138 -11.15 -14.49 0.87
C LEU A 138 -11.99 -13.60 1.79
N ASP A 139 -11.35 -12.95 2.75
CA ASP A 139 -12.04 -12.10 3.73
C ASP A 139 -11.31 -10.78 4.05
N ILE A 140 -10.12 -10.57 3.49
CA ILE A 140 -9.45 -9.27 3.45
C ILE A 140 -9.02 -9.00 1.99
N LEU A 141 -9.42 -7.84 1.47
CA LEU A 141 -8.92 -7.33 0.19
C LEU A 141 -8.18 -6.01 0.44
N VAL A 142 -6.94 -5.92 -0.01
CA VAL A 142 -6.13 -4.70 0.09
C VAL A 142 -5.70 -4.27 -1.31
N ASN A 143 -6.23 -3.13 -1.76
CA ASN A 143 -5.83 -2.49 -3.02
C ASN A 143 -4.75 -1.44 -2.71
N VAL A 144 -3.47 -1.80 -2.84
CA VAL A 144 -2.32 -0.92 -2.59
C VAL A 144 -1.54 -0.59 -3.85
N ALA A 145 -1.47 -1.50 -4.83
CA ALA A 145 -0.84 -1.24 -6.12
C ALA A 145 -1.28 0.08 -6.73
N GLY A 146 -0.33 0.80 -7.33
CA GLY A 146 -0.63 2.05 -8.01
C GLY A 146 0.51 2.56 -8.86
N LYS A 147 0.15 3.25 -9.94
CA LYS A 147 1.04 3.97 -10.85
C LYS A 147 1.09 5.44 -10.47
N GLN A 148 2.29 6.03 -10.51
CA GLN A 148 2.53 7.45 -10.27
C GLN A 148 3.72 7.89 -11.13
N GLN A 149 3.50 8.84 -12.04
CA GLN A 149 4.56 9.43 -12.88
C GLN A 149 4.39 10.95 -12.88
N ALA A 150 5.41 11.68 -12.40
CA ALA A 150 5.34 13.14 -12.30
C ALA A 150 5.52 13.81 -13.66
N VAL A 151 4.62 14.73 -13.98
CA VAL A 151 4.64 15.53 -15.22
C VAL A 151 4.32 16.98 -14.84
N GLU A 152 5.24 17.89 -15.13
CA GLU A 152 5.15 19.28 -14.64
C GLU A 152 4.01 20.09 -15.28
N ASN A 153 3.72 19.86 -16.57
CA ASN A 153 2.66 20.57 -17.29
C ASN A 153 1.66 19.61 -17.92
N ILE A 154 0.39 20.00 -17.96
CA ILE A 154 -0.67 19.20 -18.59
C ILE A 154 -0.45 19.00 -20.09
N GLU A 155 0.23 19.93 -20.78
CA GLU A 155 0.57 19.81 -22.20
C GLU A 155 1.57 18.68 -22.50
N ASP A 156 2.36 18.27 -21.50
CA ASP A 156 3.31 17.16 -21.57
C ASP A 156 2.67 15.83 -21.11
N LEU A 157 1.48 15.88 -20.50
CA LEU A 157 0.77 14.71 -20.01
C LEU A 157 0.05 14.01 -21.15
N THR A 158 0.63 12.90 -21.61
CA THR A 158 0.07 12.13 -22.73
C THR A 158 -1.23 11.42 -22.32
N THR A 159 -2.10 11.18 -23.31
CA THR A 159 -3.32 10.37 -23.11
C THR A 159 -2.96 8.97 -22.61
N GLU A 160 -1.87 8.40 -23.12
CA GLU A 160 -1.39 7.07 -22.75
C GLU A 160 -1.02 7.00 -21.26
N GLN A 161 -0.27 7.99 -20.74
CA GLN A 161 0.05 8.03 -19.32
C GLN A 161 -1.23 8.21 -18.48
N PHE A 162 -2.09 9.15 -18.86
CA PHE A 162 -3.34 9.40 -18.14
C PHE A 162 -4.20 8.14 -18.05
N ASP A 163 -4.38 7.43 -19.18
CA ASP A 163 -5.13 6.17 -19.25
C ASP A 163 -4.47 5.07 -18.40
N GLN A 164 -3.16 4.88 -18.49
CA GLN A 164 -2.45 3.89 -17.69
C GLN A 164 -2.57 4.15 -16.18
N THR A 165 -2.46 5.42 -15.76
CA THR A 165 -2.61 5.82 -14.35
C THR A 165 -4.03 5.53 -13.86
N PHE A 166 -5.06 5.85 -14.65
CA PHE A 166 -6.45 5.53 -14.31
C PHE A 166 -6.75 4.04 -14.35
N LYS A 167 -6.25 3.29 -15.34
CA LYS A 167 -6.47 1.84 -15.43
C LYS A 167 -5.91 1.13 -14.22
N THR A 168 -4.67 1.44 -13.86
CA THR A 168 -3.98 0.84 -12.71
C THR A 168 -4.65 1.22 -11.38
N ASN A 169 -5.01 2.50 -11.20
CA ASN A 169 -5.42 2.99 -9.88
C ASN A 169 -6.93 2.92 -9.64
N VAL A 170 -7.76 3.02 -10.69
CA VAL A 170 -9.22 3.15 -10.59
C VAL A 170 -9.94 1.97 -11.24
N TYR A 171 -9.59 1.60 -12.48
CA TYR A 171 -10.27 0.49 -13.14
C TYR A 171 -9.95 -0.84 -12.45
N ALA A 172 -8.67 -1.09 -12.14
CA ALA A 172 -8.26 -2.25 -11.37
C ALA A 172 -8.98 -2.34 -10.02
N LEU A 173 -9.05 -1.23 -9.27
CA LEU A 173 -9.82 -1.16 -8.01
C LEU A 173 -11.26 -1.62 -8.22
N PHE A 174 -11.92 -1.12 -9.26
CA PHE A 174 -13.28 -1.51 -9.60
C PHE A 174 -13.39 -2.99 -9.97
N TRP A 175 -12.57 -3.48 -10.90
CA TRP A 175 -12.60 -4.86 -11.38
C TRP A 175 -12.33 -5.88 -10.27
N ILE A 176 -11.31 -5.63 -9.45
CA ILE A 176 -10.93 -6.48 -8.33
C ILE A 176 -12.04 -6.49 -7.26
N CYS A 177 -12.56 -5.31 -6.85
CA CYS A 177 -13.67 -5.25 -5.90
C CYS A 177 -14.92 -5.97 -6.44
N LYS A 178 -15.26 -5.77 -7.71
CA LYS A 178 -16.40 -6.40 -8.37
C LYS A 178 -16.27 -7.93 -8.38
N ALA A 179 -15.08 -8.45 -8.64
CA ALA A 179 -14.81 -9.89 -8.63
C ALA A 179 -14.79 -10.48 -7.19
N ALA A 180 -14.26 -9.74 -6.21
CA ALA A 180 -14.08 -10.23 -4.85
C ALA A 180 -15.38 -10.25 -4.02
N LEU A 181 -16.22 -9.21 -4.17
CA LEU A 181 -17.40 -9.04 -3.31
C LEU A 181 -18.38 -10.22 -3.26
N PRO A 182 -18.66 -10.96 -4.35
CA PRO A 182 -19.49 -12.16 -4.28
C PRO A 182 -18.88 -13.31 -3.45
N LEU A 183 -17.57 -13.30 -3.24
CA LEU A 183 -16.81 -14.36 -2.56
C LEU A 183 -16.50 -14.03 -1.09
N MET A 184 -16.76 -12.79 -0.65
CA MET A 184 -16.41 -12.30 0.68
C MET A 184 -17.58 -12.49 1.67
N PRO A 185 -17.36 -13.13 2.83
CA PRO A 185 -18.40 -13.35 3.84
C PRO A 185 -18.69 -12.09 4.67
N PRO A 186 -19.81 -12.05 5.43
CA PRO A 186 -19.99 -11.08 6.51
C PRO A 186 -18.80 -11.11 7.48
N GLY A 187 -18.35 -9.94 7.94
CA GLY A 187 -17.13 -9.76 8.72
C GLY A 187 -15.88 -9.47 7.88
N ALA A 188 -15.96 -9.63 6.55
CA ALA A 188 -14.85 -9.30 5.65
C ALA A 188 -14.63 -7.78 5.50
N THR A 189 -13.48 -7.41 4.95
CA THR A 189 -13.09 -6.01 4.80
C THR A 189 -12.30 -5.72 3.54
N ILE A 190 -12.51 -4.53 2.99
CA ILE A 190 -11.77 -3.96 1.87
C ILE A 190 -11.01 -2.73 2.37
N ILE A 191 -9.72 -2.66 2.08
CA ILE A 191 -8.87 -1.53 2.43
C ILE A 191 -8.22 -1.00 1.15
N ASN A 192 -8.50 0.26 0.82
CA ASN A 192 -7.99 0.88 -0.39
C ASN A 192 -6.94 1.94 -0.05
N THR A 193 -5.90 2.05 -0.87
CA THR A 193 -4.81 3.00 -0.63
C THR A 193 -4.97 4.23 -1.52
N SER A 194 -5.39 5.32 -0.89
CA SER A 194 -5.38 6.64 -1.49
C SER A 194 -4.04 7.33 -1.20
N SER A 195 -4.05 8.64 -0.99
CA SER A 195 -2.88 9.48 -0.74
C SER A 195 -3.34 10.82 -0.18
N ILE A 196 -2.46 11.52 0.51
CA ILE A 196 -2.63 12.96 0.80
C ILE A 196 -2.89 13.78 -0.47
N GLN A 197 -2.42 13.31 -1.64
CA GLN A 197 -2.66 13.94 -2.95
C GLN A 197 -4.15 14.03 -3.32
N ALA A 198 -5.03 13.21 -2.70
CA ALA A 198 -6.47 13.33 -2.88
C ALA A 198 -7.06 14.63 -2.28
N TYR A 199 -6.33 15.24 -1.34
CA TYR A 199 -6.77 16.41 -0.57
C TYR A 199 -5.87 17.62 -0.77
N GLN A 200 -4.58 17.37 -1.03
CA GLN A 200 -3.56 18.38 -1.28
C GLN A 200 -2.84 18.04 -2.59
N PRO A 201 -3.51 18.19 -3.76
CA PRO A 201 -2.95 17.81 -5.04
C PRO A 201 -1.77 18.70 -5.41
N SER A 202 -0.65 18.08 -5.76
CA SER A 202 0.52 18.74 -6.31
C SER A 202 0.33 18.97 -7.82
N PRO A 203 0.80 20.10 -8.36
CA PRO A 203 0.57 20.45 -9.77
C PRO A 203 1.17 19.42 -10.74
N ASN A 204 2.27 18.78 -10.36
CA ASN A 204 2.99 17.83 -11.20
C ASN A 204 2.50 16.37 -11.10
N LEU A 205 1.35 16.14 -10.46
CA LEU A 205 0.76 14.80 -10.25
C LEU A 205 -0.73 14.80 -10.61
N LEU A 206 -1.10 15.47 -11.70
CA LEU A 206 -2.50 15.73 -12.07
C LEU A 206 -3.35 14.45 -12.23
N ASP A 207 -2.88 13.50 -13.03
CA ASP A 207 -3.53 12.20 -13.25
C ASP A 207 -3.58 11.39 -11.94
N TYR A 208 -2.43 11.26 -11.26
CA TYR A 208 -2.30 10.53 -10.01
C TYR A 208 -3.26 11.06 -8.92
N ALA A 209 -3.22 12.36 -8.63
CA ALA A 209 -4.05 12.98 -7.61
C ALA A 209 -5.55 12.78 -7.92
N SER A 210 -5.93 12.89 -9.19
CA SER A 210 -7.30 12.63 -9.66
C SER A 210 -7.74 11.18 -9.36
N THR A 211 -6.87 10.19 -9.59
CA THR A 211 -7.16 8.80 -9.22
C THR A 211 -7.28 8.62 -7.71
N LYS A 212 -6.44 9.27 -6.91
CA LYS A 212 -6.46 9.14 -5.45
C LYS A 212 -7.72 9.75 -4.83
N SER A 213 -8.20 10.88 -5.38
CA SER A 213 -9.52 11.44 -5.04
C SER A 213 -10.67 10.50 -5.41
N THR A 214 -10.57 9.86 -6.59
CA THR A 214 -11.56 8.88 -7.05
C THR A 214 -11.62 7.67 -6.12
N ILE A 215 -10.48 7.16 -5.67
CA ILE A 215 -10.40 6.04 -4.70
C ILE A 215 -11.14 6.38 -3.39
N VAL A 216 -11.00 7.61 -2.88
CA VAL A 216 -11.73 8.07 -1.68
C VAL A 216 -13.24 8.03 -1.92
N ALA A 217 -13.71 8.66 -3.00
CA ALA A 217 -15.14 8.71 -3.31
C ALA A 217 -15.72 7.32 -3.58
N PHE A 218 -15.00 6.48 -4.34
CA PHE A 218 -15.36 5.08 -4.62
C PHE A 218 -15.54 4.30 -3.32
N THR A 219 -14.57 4.39 -2.40
CA THR A 219 -14.62 3.62 -1.15
C THR A 219 -15.76 4.06 -0.25
N LYS A 220 -16.00 5.37 -0.12
CA LYS A 220 -17.15 5.90 0.63
C LYS A 220 -18.49 5.44 0.07
N SER A 221 -18.62 5.38 -1.25
CA SER A 221 -19.82 4.86 -1.92
C SER A 221 -19.96 3.35 -1.70
N LEU A 222 -18.86 2.60 -1.92
CA LEU A 222 -18.85 1.15 -1.78
C LEU A 222 -19.20 0.72 -0.34
N ALA A 223 -18.63 1.38 0.66
CA ALA A 223 -18.91 1.13 2.08
C ALA A 223 -20.41 1.14 2.38
N LYS A 224 -21.15 2.13 1.85
CA LYS A 224 -22.60 2.22 2.00
C LYS A 224 -23.33 1.06 1.32
N GLN A 225 -22.86 0.62 0.15
CA GLN A 225 -23.46 -0.50 -0.58
C GLN A 225 -23.25 -1.85 0.13
N VAL A 226 -22.07 -2.06 0.71
CA VAL A 226 -21.67 -3.38 1.25
C VAL A 226 -21.95 -3.52 2.75
N ALA A 227 -22.30 -2.44 3.45
CA ALA A 227 -22.65 -2.45 4.87
C ALA A 227 -23.77 -3.45 5.21
N ALA A 228 -24.84 -3.50 4.39
CA ALA A 228 -25.95 -4.45 4.60
C ALA A 228 -25.55 -5.92 4.44
N LYS A 229 -24.38 -6.20 3.83
CA LYS A 229 -23.77 -7.54 3.72
C LYS A 229 -22.81 -7.85 4.86
N GLY A 230 -22.66 -6.94 5.83
CA GLY A 230 -21.70 -7.08 6.92
C GLY A 230 -20.23 -6.91 6.50
N ILE A 231 -19.96 -6.25 5.36
CA ILE A 231 -18.61 -5.98 4.87
C ILE A 231 -18.26 -4.52 5.15
N ARG A 232 -17.01 -4.26 5.53
CA ARG A 232 -16.48 -2.89 5.72
C ARG A 232 -15.58 -2.50 4.57
N ALA A 233 -15.59 -1.23 4.16
CA ALA A 233 -14.65 -0.70 3.16
C ALA A 233 -14.05 0.62 3.64
N ASN A 234 -12.73 0.72 3.76
CA ASN A 234 -12.04 1.90 4.31
C ASN A 234 -10.83 2.29 3.46
N VAL A 235 -10.31 3.49 3.70
CA VAL A 235 -9.17 4.05 3.00
C VAL A 235 -8.02 4.33 3.96
N VAL A 236 -6.80 4.00 3.55
CA VAL A 236 -5.58 4.58 4.11
C VAL A 236 -5.04 5.61 3.12
N ALA A 237 -4.70 6.80 3.61
CA ALA A 237 -4.19 7.92 2.82
C ALA A 237 -2.79 8.34 3.35
N PRO A 238 -1.72 7.74 2.82
CA PRO A 238 -0.35 8.07 3.22
C PRO A 238 0.06 9.48 2.81
N GLY A 239 0.99 10.06 3.58
CA GLY A 239 1.80 11.20 3.17
C GLY A 239 3.00 10.76 2.31
N PRO A 240 4.15 11.46 2.38
CA PRO A 240 5.37 10.99 1.73
C PRO A 240 5.91 9.76 2.47
N VAL A 241 6.00 8.62 1.77
CA VAL A 241 6.54 7.36 2.28
C VAL A 241 7.67 6.90 1.38
N TRP A 242 8.80 6.51 1.96
CA TRP A 242 9.98 6.04 1.24
C TRP A 242 9.71 4.68 0.57
N THR A 243 9.46 4.69 -0.74
CA THR A 243 9.14 3.49 -1.54
C THR A 243 9.70 3.61 -2.97
N PRO A 244 9.84 2.49 -3.71
CA PRO A 244 10.36 2.50 -5.08
C PRO A 244 9.59 3.43 -6.00
N LEU A 245 8.26 3.52 -5.81
CA LEU A 245 7.36 4.39 -6.56
C LEU A 245 7.85 5.84 -6.67
N GLN A 246 8.51 6.36 -5.63
CA GLN A 246 8.99 7.74 -5.62
C GLN A 246 10.27 7.89 -6.45
N THR A 247 11.19 6.93 -6.36
CA THR A 247 12.48 6.92 -7.06
C THR A 247 12.39 6.44 -8.52
N SER A 248 11.27 5.84 -8.90
CA SER A 248 10.98 5.33 -10.25
C SER A 248 10.11 6.26 -11.11
N GLY A 249 10.14 7.56 -10.81
CA GLY A 249 9.43 8.61 -11.57
C GLY A 249 8.22 9.22 -10.86
N GLY A 250 7.81 8.71 -9.69
CA GLY A 250 6.73 9.33 -8.91
C GLY A 250 7.10 10.71 -8.35
N GLN A 251 8.39 11.00 -8.16
CA GLN A 251 8.91 12.34 -7.89
C GLN A 251 9.95 12.73 -8.93
N PRO A 252 10.07 14.03 -9.26
CA PRO A 252 11.27 14.55 -9.90
C PRO A 252 12.50 14.17 -9.07
N MET A 253 13.56 13.68 -9.72
CA MET A 253 14.76 13.16 -9.06
C MET A 253 15.46 14.20 -8.18
N GLU A 254 15.28 15.48 -8.51
CA GLU A 254 15.76 16.66 -7.80
C GLU A 254 15.09 16.84 -6.43
N LYS A 255 13.88 16.29 -6.25
CA LYS A 255 13.14 16.33 -4.99
C LYS A 255 13.49 15.16 -4.06
N ILE A 256 14.06 14.07 -4.58
CA ILE A 256 14.41 12.87 -3.79
C ILE A 256 15.33 13.19 -2.60
N PRO A 257 16.42 13.96 -2.74
CA PRO A 257 17.30 14.24 -1.61
C PRO A 257 16.62 14.91 -0.41
N LYS A 258 15.56 15.68 -0.65
CA LYS A 258 14.83 16.42 0.40
C LYS A 258 13.46 15.82 0.70
N MET A 259 13.19 14.61 0.23
CA MET A 259 11.88 13.99 0.35
C MET A 259 11.45 13.92 1.82
N GLY A 260 10.26 14.41 2.13
CA GLY A 260 9.70 14.40 3.49
C GLY A 260 10.16 15.56 4.39
N SER A 261 11.16 16.36 4.00
CA SER A 261 11.59 17.54 4.78
C SER A 261 10.50 18.60 4.93
N GLN A 262 9.48 18.59 4.08
CA GLN A 262 8.38 19.54 4.06
C GLN A 262 7.24 19.22 5.04
N VAL A 263 7.20 18.01 5.61
CA VAL A 263 6.16 17.66 6.61
C VAL A 263 6.66 18.03 8.01
N PRO A 264 5.77 18.30 8.99
CA PRO A 264 6.18 18.68 10.33
C PRO A 264 7.18 17.74 11.03
N MET A 265 7.13 16.44 10.75
CA MET A 265 8.10 15.46 11.27
C MET A 265 9.48 15.49 10.59
N GLY A 266 9.68 16.29 9.53
CA GLY A 266 10.98 16.52 8.90
C GLY A 266 11.60 15.36 8.12
N ARG A 267 10.89 14.23 7.99
CA ARG A 267 11.34 13.01 7.30
C ARG A 267 10.19 12.34 6.55
N PRO A 268 10.47 11.50 5.54
CA PRO A 268 9.44 10.64 4.98
C PRO A 268 9.07 9.56 6.00
N GLY A 269 7.85 9.06 5.91
CA GLY A 269 7.47 7.83 6.59
C GLY A 269 8.20 6.63 6.00
N GLN A 270 8.42 5.59 6.80
CA GLN A 270 8.78 4.26 6.31
C GLN A 270 7.53 3.39 6.16
N PRO A 271 7.50 2.44 5.22
CA PRO A 271 6.36 1.53 5.06
C PRO A 271 5.92 0.82 6.35
N ALA A 272 6.86 0.46 7.23
CA ALA A 272 6.58 -0.12 8.55
C ALA A 272 5.55 0.69 9.36
N GLU A 273 5.59 2.02 9.27
CA GLU A 273 4.72 2.94 10.01
C GLU A 273 3.26 2.92 9.52
N LEU A 274 3.01 2.37 8.33
CA LEU A 274 1.68 2.24 7.77
C LEU A 274 1.01 0.92 8.18
N ALA A 275 1.79 -0.15 8.39
CA ALA A 275 1.24 -1.47 8.67
C ALA A 275 0.22 -1.53 9.84
N PRO A 276 0.42 -0.82 10.98
CA PRO A 276 -0.53 -0.85 12.09
C PRO A 276 -1.96 -0.42 11.71
N ILE A 277 -2.12 0.60 10.85
CA ILE A 277 -3.45 1.06 10.45
C ILE A 277 -4.15 0.04 9.54
N TYR A 278 -3.42 -0.63 8.65
CA TYR A 278 -3.99 -1.71 7.85
C TYR A 278 -4.46 -2.87 8.73
N VAL A 279 -3.70 -3.24 9.78
CA VAL A 279 -4.13 -4.29 10.72
C VAL A 279 -5.37 -3.89 11.50
N LEU A 280 -5.43 -2.65 12.01
CA LEU A 280 -6.63 -2.12 12.68
C LEU A 280 -7.85 -2.23 11.76
N LEU A 281 -7.72 -1.75 10.52
CA LEU A 281 -8.82 -1.77 9.55
C LEU A 281 -9.20 -3.19 9.12
N ALA A 282 -8.25 -4.13 9.10
CA ALA A 282 -8.51 -5.52 8.78
C ALA A 282 -9.18 -6.29 9.93
N SER A 283 -8.81 -5.97 11.18
CA SER A 283 -9.27 -6.62 12.40
C SER A 283 -10.76 -6.36 12.70
N GLN A 284 -11.38 -7.23 13.49
CA GLN A 284 -12.76 -7.02 13.98
C GLN A 284 -12.86 -5.95 15.06
N GLU A 285 -11.73 -5.49 15.62
CA GLU A 285 -11.70 -4.38 16.57
C GLU A 285 -12.21 -3.06 15.96
N SER A 286 -12.19 -2.95 14.62
CA SER A 286 -12.73 -1.82 13.85
C SER A 286 -14.15 -2.08 13.31
N SER A 287 -14.97 -2.85 14.05
CA SER A 287 -16.32 -3.28 13.63
C SER A 287 -17.27 -2.15 13.24
N TYR A 288 -17.09 -0.94 13.81
CA TYR A 288 -17.89 0.24 13.50
C TYR A 288 -17.20 1.25 12.56
N VAL A 289 -16.07 0.86 11.97
CA VAL A 289 -15.29 1.70 11.04
C VAL A 289 -15.56 1.23 9.61
N THR A 290 -16.34 2.00 8.85
CA THR A 290 -16.60 1.78 7.42
C THR A 290 -16.84 3.10 6.71
N GLY A 291 -16.28 3.25 5.50
CA GLY A 291 -16.34 4.49 4.71
C GLY A 291 -15.35 5.56 5.17
N GLU A 292 -14.44 5.23 6.08
CA GLU A 292 -13.52 6.20 6.69
C GLU A 292 -12.19 6.29 5.94
N VAL A 293 -11.52 7.44 6.11
CA VAL A 293 -10.20 7.72 5.55
C VAL A 293 -9.22 7.99 6.68
N TYR A 294 -8.19 7.18 6.80
CA TYR A 294 -7.15 7.33 7.82
C TYR A 294 -5.86 7.87 7.21
N GLY A 295 -5.45 9.04 7.69
CA GLY A 295 -4.19 9.67 7.28
C GLY A 295 -3.00 9.17 8.10
N VAL A 296 -1.88 8.89 7.42
CA VAL A 296 -0.56 8.67 8.05
C VAL A 296 0.44 9.56 7.32
N THR A 297 0.57 10.81 7.79
CA THR A 297 1.05 11.92 6.94
C THR A 297 2.19 12.74 7.53
N GLY A 298 2.80 12.30 8.63
CA GLY A 298 3.92 13.02 9.25
C GLY A 298 3.58 14.42 9.75
N GLY A 299 2.29 14.68 10.05
CA GLY A 299 1.80 15.97 10.55
C GLY A 299 1.11 16.86 9.51
N ASN A 300 0.95 16.43 8.26
CA ASN A 300 0.11 17.13 7.27
C ASN A 300 -1.32 16.54 7.27
N PRO A 301 -2.25 17.04 8.09
CA PRO A 301 -3.54 16.40 8.30
C PRO A 301 -4.40 16.40 7.04
N LEU A 302 -5.29 15.41 6.97
CA LEU A 302 -6.40 15.38 6.02
C LEU A 302 -7.57 16.20 6.61
N PRO A 303 -8.44 16.81 5.77
CA PRO A 303 -9.62 17.53 6.24
C PRO A 303 -10.71 16.61 6.79
#